data_AF-A0A1V9FHT5-F1
#
_entry.id   AF-A0A1V9FHT5-F1
#
_cell.length_a   1.000
_cell.length_b   1.000
_cell.length_c   1.000
_cell.angle_alpha   90.00
_cell.angle_beta   90.00
_cell.angle_gamma   90.00
#
_symmetry.space_group_name_H-M   'P 1'
#
loop_
_entity.id
_entity.type
_entity.pdbx_description
1 polymer ?
#
loop_
_entity_poly.entity_id
_entity_poly.type
_entity_poly.pdbx_seq_one_letter_code
_entity_poly.pdbx_strand_id
1 'polypeptide(L)'
;MSNIVHQTDWKTEPMPNETDNLHFHRIFSSEEFERVRQGLVPREMEDKWFIYYENHILNIHRSWTGFHIYKIIMQPQEDNTYVVTQTIVNRSNAQYNQLNNAYDVAFLNYLIDRLLLGKDVPFPMPTNISEENNAIYKHSMVGFATPNTTNIAGNEPVQINAGDRLGGCLAGGAIGDAIGSFYEGQSNIERINAEMVHGITDDTQLTMATCESIIESGQVSAASIAHYMLTWYNKGKLTGLGASTLKALRDLQMGAHWALAGRSGEYAAGNGAAMRIAPLAFFINPETDRTLIRDVCSITHKNDEAYVGSLAILYSLHYIITNKWLPGISLLELITPQLPDTAVRDNLLKLQANSSLGIREAAGLVGTSGHVIESVPFSIFAAGKIRESSFEEVLAEIILCGGDTDTNASLAGQIMGAYIGLSNFSRSASRMFANIKECTYILDTAHKLSKMLKKQ
;
A
#
# COMPACT_ATOMS: atom_id res chain seq x y z
N MET A 1 -16.43 -22.30 0.64
CA MET A 1 -17.87 -22.17 0.93
C MET A 1 -18.11 -20.70 1.22
N SER A 2 -18.99 -20.04 0.49
CA SER A 2 -19.33 -18.62 0.72
C SER A 2 -20.08 -18.49 2.05
N ASN A 3 -19.53 -17.76 3.02
CA ASN A 3 -20.24 -17.49 4.28
C ASN A 3 -21.37 -16.49 4.01
N ILE A 4 -22.62 -16.95 4.13
CA ILE A 4 -23.81 -16.08 4.15
C ILE A 4 -23.84 -15.40 5.51
N VAL A 5 -24.06 -14.09 5.52
CA VAL A 5 -24.17 -13.31 6.76
C VAL A 5 -25.59 -13.40 7.32
N HIS A 6 -25.66 -13.65 8.62
CA HIS A 6 -26.89 -13.81 9.39
C HIS A 6 -27.05 -12.69 10.41
N GLN A 7 -28.29 -12.41 10.84
CA GLN A 7 -28.57 -11.35 11.83
C GLN A 7 -27.70 -11.48 13.10
N THR A 8 -27.40 -12.70 13.52
CA THR A 8 -26.64 -13.01 14.74
C THR A 8 -25.14 -12.72 14.65
N ASP A 9 -24.61 -12.45 13.45
CA ASP A 9 -23.18 -12.28 13.23
C ASP A 9 -22.66 -10.91 13.70
N TRP A 10 -23.56 -9.97 14.03
CA TRP A 10 -23.19 -8.67 14.58
C TRP A 10 -24.29 -8.09 15.49
N LYS A 11 -23.96 -6.98 16.17
CA LYS A 11 -24.94 -6.23 16.97
C LYS A 11 -26.00 -5.60 16.07
N THR A 12 -27.27 -5.91 16.33
CA THR A 12 -28.44 -5.29 15.68
C THR A 12 -29.46 -4.77 16.69
N GLU A 13 -30.09 -3.64 16.37
CA GLU A 13 -31.29 -3.13 17.02
C GLU A 13 -32.48 -3.17 16.05
N PRO A 14 -33.73 -3.32 16.53
CA PRO A 14 -34.89 -3.30 15.65
C PRO A 14 -35.08 -1.93 14.97
N MET A 15 -35.74 -1.94 13.82
CA MET A 15 -36.19 -0.71 13.15
C MET A 15 -37.13 0.07 14.09
N PRO A 16 -36.94 1.39 14.28
CA PRO A 16 -37.84 2.19 15.11
C PRO A 16 -39.21 2.36 14.46
N ASN A 17 -40.17 2.92 15.20
CA ASN A 17 -41.50 3.26 14.68
C ASN A 17 -41.45 4.47 13.71
N GLU A 18 -40.53 5.41 13.97
CA GLU A 18 -40.30 6.60 13.16
C GLU A 18 -39.56 6.22 11.86
N THR A 19 -40.32 6.03 10.78
CA THR A 19 -39.80 5.57 9.48
C THR A 19 -40.47 6.30 8.32
N ASP A 20 -39.86 6.21 7.15
CA ASP A 20 -40.44 6.67 5.88
C ASP A 20 -40.19 5.63 4.77
N ASN A 21 -40.95 5.72 3.67
CA ASN A 21 -40.74 4.87 2.49
C ASN A 21 -39.91 5.62 1.45
N LEU A 22 -38.82 5.00 0.99
CA LEU A 22 -38.00 5.54 -0.09
C LEU A 22 -38.50 5.05 -1.44
N HIS A 23 -38.54 5.95 -2.43
CA HIS A 23 -38.77 5.62 -3.84
C HIS A 23 -37.49 5.00 -4.46
N PHE A 24 -37.10 3.82 -3.97
CA PHE A 24 -35.95 3.07 -4.44
C PHE A 24 -36.43 1.85 -5.25
N HIS A 25 -36.35 1.98 -6.57
CA HIS A 25 -36.71 0.90 -7.51
C HIS A 25 -35.45 0.31 -8.10
N ARG A 26 -35.27 -1.00 -7.92
CA ARG A 26 -34.10 -1.70 -8.43
C ARG A 26 -34.44 -3.16 -8.73
N ILE A 27 -33.88 -3.67 -9.82
CA ILE A 27 -33.96 -5.08 -10.21
C ILE A 27 -32.52 -5.61 -10.18
N PHE A 28 -32.35 -6.78 -9.59
CA PHE A 28 -31.08 -7.48 -9.52
C PHE A 28 -31.15 -8.71 -10.42
N SER A 29 -30.13 -8.88 -11.26
CA SER A 29 -29.90 -10.15 -11.93
C SER A 29 -29.65 -11.26 -10.90
N SER A 30 -29.81 -12.52 -11.31
CA SER A 30 -29.48 -13.67 -10.45
C SER A 30 -28.05 -13.57 -9.89
N GLU A 31 -27.06 -13.21 -10.72
CA GLU A 31 -25.66 -13.07 -10.29
C GLU A 31 -25.46 -11.93 -9.28
N GLU A 32 -26.06 -10.76 -9.51
CA GLU A 32 -25.96 -9.65 -8.56
C GLU A 32 -26.64 -10.00 -7.23
N PHE A 33 -27.78 -10.69 -7.28
CA PHE A 33 -28.49 -11.12 -6.09
C PHE A 33 -27.68 -12.13 -5.27
N GLU A 34 -26.96 -13.04 -5.93
CA GLU A 34 -26.05 -13.98 -5.26
C GLU A 34 -24.94 -13.28 -4.47
N ARG A 35 -24.52 -12.07 -4.87
CA ARG A 35 -23.59 -11.24 -4.10
C ARG A 35 -24.29 -10.47 -3.00
N VAL A 36 -25.46 -9.88 -3.29
CA VAL A 36 -26.28 -9.17 -2.29
C VAL A 36 -26.63 -10.07 -1.11
N ARG A 37 -27.02 -11.32 -1.37
CA ARG A 37 -27.40 -12.27 -0.32
C ARG A 37 -26.24 -12.70 0.57
N GLN A 38 -24.99 -12.48 0.17
CA GLN A 38 -23.83 -12.73 1.02
C GLN A 38 -23.73 -11.72 2.16
N GLY A 39 -24.34 -10.54 2.06
CA GLY A 39 -24.33 -9.52 3.11
C GLY A 39 -22.97 -8.84 3.30
N LEU A 40 -22.69 -8.33 4.49
CA LEU A 40 -21.43 -7.70 4.91
C LEU A 40 -21.35 -7.74 6.44
N VAL A 41 -20.37 -8.47 7.00
CA VAL A 41 -19.99 -8.37 8.41
C VAL A 41 -18.89 -7.32 8.55
N PRO A 42 -19.09 -6.25 9.35
CA PRO A 42 -18.02 -5.31 9.64
C PRO A 42 -16.92 -6.03 10.43
N ARG A 43 -15.67 -5.72 10.18
CA ARG A 43 -14.53 -6.29 10.93
C ARG A 43 -14.37 -5.60 12.28
N GLU A 44 -14.83 -4.35 12.37
CA GLU A 44 -14.80 -3.51 13.56
C GLU A 44 -15.86 -2.39 13.50
N MET A 45 -16.05 -1.67 14.59
CA MET A 45 -17.11 -0.65 14.71
C MET A 45 -16.97 0.49 13.69
N GLU A 46 -15.79 0.70 13.12
CA GLU A 46 -15.51 1.77 12.16
C GLU A 46 -15.79 1.40 10.70
N ASP A 47 -16.14 0.15 10.38
CA ASP A 47 -16.64 -0.25 9.05
C ASP A 47 -18.08 0.22 8.77
N LYS A 48 -18.64 0.95 9.73
CA LYS A 48 -19.90 1.71 9.74
C LYS A 48 -21.18 0.94 9.43
N TRP A 49 -21.12 -0.22 8.77
CA TRP A 49 -22.25 -0.92 8.21
C TRP A 49 -22.19 -2.42 8.47
N PHE A 50 -23.31 -2.98 8.89
CA PHE A 50 -23.57 -4.41 8.95
C PHE A 50 -24.78 -4.70 8.06
N ILE A 51 -24.62 -5.66 7.15
CA ILE A 51 -25.63 -5.95 6.12
C ILE A 51 -25.89 -7.45 6.09
N TYR A 52 -27.15 -7.85 6.07
CA TYR A 52 -27.52 -9.26 5.93
C TYR A 52 -28.85 -9.39 5.20
N TYR A 53 -29.04 -10.53 4.53
CA TYR A 53 -30.27 -10.83 3.80
C TYR A 53 -30.96 -12.06 4.40
N GLU A 54 -32.16 -11.87 4.94
CA GLU A 54 -32.98 -12.94 5.53
C GLU A 54 -34.47 -12.68 5.27
N ASN A 55 -35.25 -13.75 5.07
CA ASN A 55 -36.71 -13.69 4.93
C ASN A 55 -37.20 -12.67 3.89
N HIS A 56 -36.52 -12.59 2.72
CA HIS A 56 -36.84 -11.63 1.65
C HIS A 56 -36.50 -10.17 1.95
N ILE A 57 -35.65 -9.92 2.95
CA ILE A 57 -35.32 -8.57 3.41
C ILE A 57 -33.80 -8.43 3.48
N LEU A 58 -33.28 -7.42 2.77
CA LEU A 58 -31.91 -6.92 2.97
C LEU A 58 -31.95 -5.86 4.08
N ASN A 59 -31.30 -6.14 5.19
CA ASN A 59 -31.25 -5.27 6.37
C ASN A 59 -29.89 -4.60 6.44
N ILE A 60 -29.87 -3.28 6.62
CA ILE A 60 -28.65 -2.47 6.71
C ILE A 60 -28.63 -1.72 8.04
N HIS A 61 -27.66 -2.05 8.87
CA HIS A 61 -27.47 -1.52 10.21
C HIS A 61 -26.19 -0.69 10.32
N ARG A 62 -26.16 0.27 11.25
CA ARG A 62 -24.89 0.87 11.69
C ARG A 62 -24.12 -0.11 12.56
N SER A 63 -22.86 -0.36 12.24
CA SER A 63 -22.05 -1.37 12.95
C SER A 63 -21.77 -1.02 14.42
N TRP A 64 -21.59 0.25 14.77
CA TRP A 64 -21.22 0.66 16.12
C TRP A 64 -22.42 0.78 17.08
N THR A 65 -23.59 1.24 16.60
CA THR A 65 -24.80 1.32 17.42
C THR A 65 -25.67 0.08 17.30
N GLY A 66 -25.69 -0.57 16.14
CA GLY A 66 -26.67 -1.59 15.78
C GLY A 66 -27.95 -1.03 15.17
N PHE A 67 -28.10 0.30 15.10
CA PHE A 67 -29.31 0.94 14.58
C PHE A 67 -29.61 0.48 13.17
N HIS A 68 -30.81 -0.04 12.96
CA HIS A 68 -31.32 -0.41 11.64
C HIS A 68 -31.60 0.89 10.87
N ILE A 69 -30.95 1.08 9.72
CA ILE A 69 -31.08 2.30 8.92
C ILE A 69 -31.96 2.07 7.69
N TYR A 70 -31.71 1.00 6.94
CA TYR A 70 -32.49 0.67 5.74
C TYR A 70 -32.98 -0.77 5.78
N LYS A 71 -34.26 -0.94 5.46
CA LYS A 71 -34.94 -2.23 5.30
C LYS A 71 -35.47 -2.34 3.89
N ILE A 72 -34.93 -3.26 3.10
CA ILE A 72 -35.26 -3.40 1.67
C ILE A 72 -35.93 -4.75 1.44
N ILE A 73 -37.20 -4.73 1.05
CA ILE A 73 -37.99 -5.93 0.77
C ILE A 73 -37.88 -6.26 -0.71
N MET A 74 -37.52 -7.52 -1.00
CA MET A 74 -37.24 -7.98 -2.36
C MET A 74 -38.07 -9.23 -2.66
N GLN A 75 -38.53 -9.38 -3.90
CA GLN A 75 -39.29 -10.55 -4.33
C GLN A 75 -38.66 -11.17 -5.58
N PRO A 76 -38.54 -12.50 -5.66
CA PRO A 76 -38.13 -13.16 -6.89
C PRO A 76 -39.18 -12.94 -7.99
N GLN A 77 -38.74 -12.93 -9.24
CA GLN A 77 -39.55 -12.90 -10.44
C GLN A 77 -39.40 -14.20 -11.24
N GLU A 78 -40.27 -14.43 -12.22
CA GLU A 78 -40.30 -15.65 -13.04
C GLU A 78 -39.02 -15.86 -13.87
N ASP A 79 -38.26 -14.81 -14.14
CA ASP A 79 -37.03 -14.80 -14.94
C ASP A 79 -35.74 -14.95 -14.12
N ASN A 80 -35.83 -15.41 -12.87
CA ASN A 80 -34.73 -15.49 -11.90
C ASN A 80 -34.11 -14.13 -11.52
N THR A 81 -34.82 -13.01 -11.75
CA THR A 81 -34.42 -11.71 -11.20
C THR A 81 -35.08 -11.45 -9.84
N TYR A 82 -34.56 -10.47 -9.11
CA TYR A 82 -35.11 -10.04 -7.83
C TYR A 82 -35.44 -8.56 -7.89
N VAL A 83 -36.69 -8.21 -7.61
CA VAL A 83 -37.16 -6.82 -7.64
C VAL A 83 -37.33 -6.29 -6.22
N VAL A 84 -36.88 -5.06 -5.97
CA VAL A 84 -37.20 -4.33 -4.75
C VAL A 84 -38.65 -3.87 -4.81
N THR A 85 -39.48 -4.34 -3.90
CA THR A 85 -40.90 -3.97 -3.81
C THR A 85 -41.15 -2.85 -2.82
N GLN A 86 -40.31 -2.74 -1.79
CA GLN A 86 -40.45 -1.70 -0.78
C GLN A 86 -39.10 -1.41 -0.11
N THR A 87 -38.83 -0.13 0.16
CA THR A 87 -37.65 0.30 0.92
C THR A 87 -38.10 1.23 2.04
N ILE A 88 -37.76 0.87 3.28
CA ILE A 88 -38.09 1.63 4.48
C ILE A 88 -36.79 2.20 5.07
N VAL A 89 -36.81 3.46 5.48
CA VAL A 89 -35.67 4.15 6.08
C VAL A 89 -35.99 4.62 7.51
N ASN A 90 -35.01 4.56 8.38
CA ASN A 90 -35.06 5.11 9.74
C ASN A 90 -35.17 6.64 9.71
N ARG A 91 -36.14 7.19 10.43
CA ARG A 91 -36.31 8.66 10.59
C ARG A 91 -36.33 9.09 12.05
N SER A 92 -35.86 8.23 12.95
CA SER A 92 -35.67 8.63 14.33
C SER A 92 -34.46 9.54 14.47
N ASN A 93 -34.70 10.79 14.87
CA ASN A 93 -33.66 11.81 15.02
C ASN A 93 -32.64 11.46 16.14
N ALA A 94 -32.94 10.49 17.00
CA ALA A 94 -31.99 9.97 17.97
C ALA A 94 -31.01 8.94 17.36
N GLN A 95 -31.35 8.35 16.22
CA GLN A 95 -30.61 7.25 15.60
C GLN A 95 -29.99 7.62 14.24
N TYR A 96 -30.66 8.47 13.46
CA TYR A 96 -30.25 8.83 12.11
C TYR A 96 -30.63 10.27 11.75
N ASN A 97 -29.62 11.15 11.64
CA ASN A 97 -29.81 12.59 11.48
C ASN A 97 -29.98 13.05 10.01
N GLN A 98 -30.01 12.12 9.05
CA GLN A 98 -30.27 12.44 7.65
C GLN A 98 -31.78 12.38 7.39
N LEU A 99 -32.31 13.42 6.74
CA LEU A 99 -33.75 13.59 6.47
C LEU A 99 -34.06 13.74 4.97
N ASN A 100 -33.04 13.75 4.10
CA ASN A 100 -33.23 13.92 2.66
C ASN A 100 -33.39 12.55 1.96
N ASN A 101 -34.63 12.25 1.54
CA ASN A 101 -34.98 11.01 0.83
C ASN A 101 -34.18 10.81 -0.47
N ALA A 102 -33.93 11.87 -1.24
CA ALA A 102 -33.18 11.76 -2.50
C ALA A 102 -31.71 11.40 -2.25
N TYR A 103 -31.11 11.99 -1.21
CA TYR A 103 -29.77 11.62 -0.78
C TYR A 103 -29.71 10.16 -0.29
N ASP A 104 -30.68 9.74 0.52
CA ASP A 104 -30.75 8.35 1.00
C ASP A 104 -30.86 7.34 -0.14
N VAL A 105 -31.63 7.63 -1.19
CA VAL A 105 -31.70 6.79 -2.40
C VAL A 105 -30.34 6.71 -3.10
N ALA A 106 -29.63 7.82 -3.26
CA ALA A 106 -28.30 7.84 -3.87
C ALA A 106 -27.28 7.08 -3.01
N PHE A 107 -27.32 7.28 -1.70
CA PHE A 107 -26.43 6.66 -0.74
C PHE A 107 -26.69 5.16 -0.58
N LEU A 108 -27.94 4.72 -0.60
CA LEU A 108 -28.31 3.31 -0.62
C LEU A 108 -27.82 2.60 -1.89
N ASN A 109 -27.94 3.24 -3.06
CA ASN A 109 -27.33 2.72 -4.28
C ASN A 109 -25.81 2.56 -4.12
N TYR A 110 -25.14 3.57 -3.58
CA TYR A 110 -23.71 3.51 -3.30
C TYR A 110 -23.33 2.34 -2.37
N LEU A 111 -24.06 2.15 -1.26
CA LEU A 111 -23.79 1.04 -0.33
C LEU A 111 -23.90 -0.31 -1.03
N ILE A 112 -24.95 -0.54 -1.82
CA ILE A 112 -25.15 -1.80 -2.54
C ILE A 112 -24.07 -1.98 -3.62
N ASP A 113 -23.89 -1.00 -4.50
CA ASP A 113 -22.96 -1.10 -5.62
C ASP A 113 -21.53 -1.23 -5.15
N ARG A 114 -21.11 -0.43 -4.16
CA ARG A 114 -19.74 -0.45 -3.67
C ARG A 114 -19.48 -1.61 -2.72
N LEU A 115 -20.31 -1.81 -1.69
CA LEU A 115 -20.01 -2.74 -0.60
C LEU A 115 -20.45 -4.17 -0.90
N LEU A 116 -21.55 -4.37 -1.62
CA LEU A 116 -22.06 -5.73 -1.90
C LEU A 116 -21.67 -6.22 -3.30
N LEU A 117 -21.71 -5.34 -4.30
CA LEU A 117 -21.43 -5.72 -5.70
C LEU A 117 -19.98 -5.49 -6.13
N GLY A 118 -19.22 -4.69 -5.38
CA GLY A 118 -17.81 -4.39 -5.67
C GLY A 118 -17.57 -3.46 -6.86
N LYS A 119 -18.60 -2.70 -7.28
CA LYS A 119 -18.51 -1.76 -8.42
C LYS A 119 -17.75 -0.48 -8.01
N ASP A 120 -17.05 0.12 -8.97
CA ASP A 120 -16.41 1.42 -8.78
C ASP A 120 -17.40 2.55 -9.10
N VAL A 121 -18.11 3.00 -8.06
CA VAL A 121 -19.08 4.09 -8.15
C VAL A 121 -18.62 5.29 -7.31
N PRO A 122 -18.79 6.53 -7.80
CA PRO A 122 -18.43 7.71 -7.03
C PRO A 122 -19.30 7.83 -5.77
N PHE A 123 -18.72 8.32 -4.68
CA PHE A 123 -19.48 8.59 -3.46
C PHE A 123 -20.47 9.73 -3.72
N PRO A 124 -21.76 9.58 -3.36
CA PRO A 124 -22.77 10.60 -3.61
C PRO A 124 -22.59 11.75 -2.60
N MET A 125 -21.75 12.72 -2.93
CA MET A 125 -21.49 13.88 -2.07
C MET A 125 -22.74 14.78 -1.96
N PRO A 126 -23.17 15.19 -0.76
CA PRO A 126 -24.16 16.24 -0.60
C PRO A 126 -23.66 17.57 -1.14
N THR A 127 -24.55 18.37 -1.71
CA THR A 127 -24.21 19.68 -2.32
C THR A 127 -23.81 20.76 -1.32
N ASN A 128 -24.03 20.54 -0.02
CA ASN A 128 -23.75 21.49 1.06
C ASN A 128 -22.40 21.26 1.78
N ILE A 129 -21.58 20.32 1.31
CA ILE A 129 -20.25 20.04 1.88
C ILE A 129 -19.18 20.68 0.99
N SER A 130 -18.24 21.42 1.60
CA SER A 130 -17.11 22.04 0.88
C SER A 130 -16.07 21.01 0.44
N GLU A 131 -15.36 21.29 -0.67
CA GLU A 131 -14.37 20.36 -1.24
C GLU A 131 -13.28 19.93 -0.25
N GLU A 132 -12.84 20.84 0.63
CA GLU A 132 -11.85 20.59 1.68
C GLU A 132 -12.31 19.55 2.71
N ASN A 133 -13.62 19.40 2.91
CA ASN A 133 -14.21 18.47 3.87
C ASN A 133 -14.72 17.16 3.24
N ASN A 134 -14.57 16.97 1.92
CA ASN A 134 -15.10 15.81 1.20
C ASN A 134 -14.59 14.48 1.78
N ALA A 135 -13.29 14.39 2.07
CA ALA A 135 -12.68 13.18 2.60
C ALA A 135 -13.19 12.85 4.00
N ILE A 136 -13.34 13.86 4.86
CA ILE A 136 -13.82 13.71 6.24
C ILE A 136 -15.29 13.26 6.23
N TYR A 137 -16.12 13.88 5.40
CA TYR A 137 -17.53 13.51 5.27
C TYR A 137 -17.73 12.10 4.72
N LYS A 138 -16.99 11.75 3.66
CA LYS A 138 -17.01 10.37 3.12
C LYS A 138 -16.61 9.36 4.21
N HIS A 139 -15.53 9.63 4.93
CA HIS A 139 -15.05 8.75 5.98
C HIS A 139 -16.05 8.61 7.15
N SER A 140 -16.76 9.68 7.52
CA SER A 140 -17.78 9.61 8.58
C SER A 140 -18.97 8.73 8.18
N MET A 141 -19.32 8.69 6.89
CA MET A 141 -20.49 7.99 6.38
C MET A 141 -20.25 6.49 6.15
N VAL A 142 -19.10 6.12 5.57
CA VAL A 142 -18.81 4.73 5.16
C VAL A 142 -17.55 4.14 5.78
N GLY A 143 -16.78 4.93 6.54
CA GLY A 143 -15.60 4.43 7.26
C GLY A 143 -14.52 3.91 6.32
N PHE A 144 -13.97 2.75 6.67
CA PHE A 144 -12.99 2.00 5.88
C PHE A 144 -13.61 0.81 5.13
N ALA A 145 -14.94 0.75 5.01
CA ALA A 145 -15.65 -0.41 4.49
C ALA A 145 -15.13 -0.84 3.12
N THR A 146 -14.57 -2.05 3.06
CA THR A 146 -14.16 -2.72 1.82
C THR A 146 -15.31 -3.55 1.25
N PRO A 147 -15.39 -3.77 -0.08
CA PRO A 147 -16.37 -4.67 -0.66
C PRO A 147 -16.36 -6.04 0.02
N ASN A 148 -17.51 -6.72 0.07
CA ASN A 148 -17.61 -8.11 0.49
C ASN A 148 -17.06 -9.07 -0.58
N THR A 149 -15.84 -8.81 -1.05
CA THR A 149 -15.09 -9.78 -1.84
C THR A 149 -14.44 -10.74 -0.87
N THR A 150 -15.20 -11.76 -0.46
CA THR A 150 -14.56 -13.03 -0.12
C THR A 150 -13.86 -13.52 -1.39
N ASN A 151 -12.58 -13.83 -1.24
CA ASN A 151 -11.67 -14.21 -2.29
C ASN A 151 -12.12 -15.56 -2.90
N ILE A 152 -13.08 -15.55 -3.84
CA ILE A 152 -13.46 -16.71 -4.66
C ILE A 152 -13.76 -16.24 -6.09
N ALA A 153 -12.73 -16.34 -6.93
CA ALA A 153 -12.75 -16.56 -8.37
C ALA A 153 -13.81 -15.82 -9.23
N GLY A 154 -13.36 -14.78 -9.94
CA GLY A 154 -14.11 -14.19 -11.06
C GLY A 154 -13.53 -12.87 -11.58
N ASN A 155 -12.39 -12.96 -12.27
CA ASN A 155 -11.77 -11.97 -13.18
C ASN A 155 -12.41 -10.57 -13.29
N GLU A 156 -11.93 -9.61 -12.50
CA GLU A 156 -11.02 -8.55 -12.98
C GLU A 156 -10.14 -8.10 -11.80
N PRO A 157 -8.82 -7.99 -11.97
CA PRO A 157 -7.96 -7.44 -10.92
C PRO A 157 -8.40 -6.00 -10.64
N VAL A 158 -8.56 -5.63 -9.37
CA VAL A 158 -8.70 -4.22 -8.97
C VAL A 158 -7.57 -3.47 -9.67
N GLN A 159 -7.91 -2.59 -10.63
CA GLN A 159 -6.91 -1.82 -11.34
C GLN A 159 -6.34 -0.77 -10.39
N ILE A 160 -5.22 -1.12 -9.76
CA ILE A 160 -4.43 -0.18 -8.97
C ILE A 160 -3.70 0.72 -9.95
N ASN A 161 -4.13 1.98 -10.04
CA ASN A 161 -3.50 2.95 -10.93
C ASN A 161 -2.07 3.31 -10.44
N ALA A 162 -1.24 3.84 -11.34
CA ALA A 162 0.16 4.12 -11.05
C ALA A 162 0.38 5.10 -9.88
N GLY A 163 -0.53 6.06 -9.68
CA GLY A 163 -0.45 6.99 -8.56
C GLY A 163 -0.74 6.32 -7.21
N ASP A 164 -1.70 5.39 -7.18
CA ASP A 164 -2.00 4.59 -5.98
C ASP A 164 -0.86 3.62 -5.65
N ARG A 165 -0.26 2.99 -6.67
CA ARG A 165 0.98 2.19 -6.52
C ARG A 165 2.13 3.02 -5.99
N LEU A 166 2.33 4.24 -6.50
CA LEU A 166 3.36 5.14 -6.03
C LEU A 166 3.15 5.55 -4.58
N GLY A 167 1.92 5.92 -4.21
CA GLY A 167 1.58 6.23 -2.82
C GLY A 167 1.84 5.05 -1.90
N GLY A 168 1.45 3.84 -2.31
CA GLY A 168 1.67 2.62 -1.55
C GLY A 168 3.15 2.30 -1.40
N CYS A 169 3.94 2.48 -2.48
CA CYS A 169 5.39 2.31 -2.47
C CYS A 169 6.07 3.22 -1.44
N LEU A 170 5.75 4.52 -1.46
CA LEU A 170 6.37 5.49 -0.54
C LEU A 170 5.90 5.26 0.90
N ALA A 171 4.62 5.00 1.12
CA ALA A 171 4.08 4.75 2.45
C ALA A 171 4.59 3.43 3.04
N GLY A 172 4.62 2.35 2.24
CA GLY A 172 5.12 1.05 2.67
C GLY A 172 6.61 1.09 3.05
N GLY A 173 7.43 1.79 2.26
CA GLY A 173 8.82 2.04 2.60
C GLY A 173 8.98 2.79 3.92
N ALA A 174 8.22 3.88 4.09
CA ALA A 174 8.26 4.68 5.31
C ALA A 174 7.82 3.91 6.56
N ILE A 175 6.80 3.04 6.46
CA ILE A 175 6.40 2.16 7.56
C ILE A 175 7.55 1.22 7.93
N GLY A 176 8.18 0.60 6.94
CA GLY A 176 9.28 -0.34 7.18
C GLY A 176 10.50 0.30 7.82
N ASP A 177 10.93 1.44 7.30
CA ASP A 177 11.98 2.28 7.89
C ASP A 177 11.62 2.66 9.34
N ALA A 178 10.47 3.31 9.56
CA ALA A 178 10.17 3.92 10.85
C ALA A 178 9.93 2.92 12.00
N ILE A 179 9.50 1.69 11.68
CA ILE A 179 9.38 0.61 12.68
C ILE A 179 10.72 -0.13 12.79
N GLY A 180 11.35 -0.46 11.66
CA GLY A 180 12.60 -1.22 11.63
C GLY A 180 13.76 -0.49 12.32
N SER A 181 13.79 0.85 12.27
CA SER A 181 14.84 1.67 12.87
C SER A 181 14.90 1.57 14.39
N PHE A 182 13.76 1.29 15.04
CA PHE A 182 13.75 1.04 16.48
C PHE A 182 14.53 -0.23 16.84
N TYR A 183 14.54 -1.22 15.96
CA TYR A 183 15.08 -2.56 16.20
C TYR A 183 16.48 -2.77 15.61
N GLU A 184 17.02 -1.79 14.88
CA GLU A 184 18.30 -1.90 14.19
C GLU A 184 19.43 -2.23 15.16
N GLY A 185 20.25 -3.23 14.81
CA GLY A 185 21.38 -3.69 15.63
C GLY A 185 21.00 -4.40 16.94
N GLN A 186 19.71 -4.56 17.26
CA GLN A 186 19.28 -5.32 18.43
C GLN A 186 19.44 -6.82 18.21
N SER A 187 19.87 -7.52 19.27
CA SER A 187 19.97 -8.98 19.29
C SER A 187 18.71 -9.59 19.91
N ASN A 188 18.27 -10.74 19.38
CA ASN A 188 17.17 -11.55 19.96
C ASN A 188 15.84 -10.79 20.12
N ILE A 189 15.35 -10.18 19.04
CA ILE A 189 14.03 -9.54 19.01
C ILE A 189 12.96 -10.62 19.13
N GLU A 190 12.33 -10.73 20.31
CA GLU A 190 11.29 -11.74 20.57
C GLU A 190 9.91 -11.31 20.06
N ARG A 191 9.63 -10.00 20.11
CA ARG A 191 8.34 -9.43 19.73
C ARG A 191 8.49 -8.00 19.22
N ILE A 192 7.70 -7.69 18.19
CA ILE A 192 7.60 -6.34 17.66
C ILE A 192 6.37 -5.64 18.25
N ASN A 193 6.55 -4.39 18.63
CA ASN A 193 5.47 -3.47 18.94
C ASN A 193 5.30 -2.52 17.75
N ALA A 194 4.35 -2.83 16.87
CA ALA A 194 4.11 -2.03 15.67
C ALA A 194 3.52 -0.63 15.98
N GLU A 195 3.14 -0.36 17.24
CA GLU A 195 2.77 0.98 17.69
C GLU A 195 3.99 1.85 18.05
N MET A 196 5.18 1.25 18.25
CA MET A 196 6.44 1.96 18.47
C MET A 196 7.05 2.40 17.15
N VAL A 197 6.47 3.43 16.55
CA VAL A 197 7.06 4.17 15.43
C VAL A 197 8.08 5.15 16.01
N HIS A 198 9.37 4.97 15.72
CA HIS A 198 10.42 5.85 16.27
C HIS A 198 10.55 7.12 15.42
N GLY A 199 10.77 6.93 14.12
CA GLY A 199 10.95 7.98 13.14
C GLY A 199 11.64 7.42 11.90
N ILE A 200 11.48 8.12 10.78
CA ILE A 200 12.16 7.76 9.53
C ILE A 200 13.66 8.05 9.60
N THR A 201 14.48 7.20 8.96
CA THR A 201 15.94 7.33 8.83
C THR A 201 16.34 7.79 7.43
N ASP A 202 17.61 7.67 7.08
CA ASP A 202 18.14 8.08 5.79
C ASP A 202 17.52 7.31 4.63
N ASP A 203 16.96 6.13 4.87
CA ASP A 203 16.13 5.36 3.95
C ASP A 203 15.01 6.20 3.34
N THR A 204 14.04 6.62 4.16
CA THR A 204 12.92 7.43 3.67
C THR A 204 13.39 8.85 3.39
N GLN A 205 14.28 9.43 4.19
CA GLN A 205 14.71 10.82 4.00
C GLN A 205 15.43 11.03 2.65
N LEU A 206 16.30 10.11 2.25
CA LEU A 206 16.94 10.16 0.93
C LEU A 206 15.99 9.76 -0.20
N THR A 207 15.03 8.86 0.06
CA THR A 207 13.92 8.60 -0.87
C THR A 207 13.13 9.88 -1.14
N MET A 208 12.85 10.67 -0.10
CA MET A 208 12.14 11.93 -0.22
C MET A 208 12.96 12.99 -0.96
N ALA A 209 14.28 13.06 -0.73
CA ALA A 209 15.17 13.91 -1.52
C ALA A 209 15.16 13.53 -3.01
N THR A 210 15.13 12.23 -3.34
CA THR A 210 14.97 11.75 -4.72
C THR A 210 13.63 12.21 -5.31
N CYS A 211 12.53 12.07 -4.56
CA CYS A 211 11.20 12.51 -4.99
C CYS A 211 11.14 14.03 -5.24
N GLU A 212 11.67 14.86 -4.32
CA GLU A 212 11.73 16.31 -4.49
C GLU A 212 12.53 16.68 -5.75
N SER A 213 13.66 16.01 -5.98
CA SER A 213 14.44 16.22 -7.22
C SER A 213 13.63 15.95 -8.47
N ILE A 214 12.85 14.86 -8.51
CA ILE A 214 12.03 14.52 -9.68
C ILE A 214 10.93 15.57 -9.89
N ILE A 215 10.26 15.99 -8.82
CA ILE A 215 9.22 17.03 -8.89
C ILE A 215 9.77 18.33 -9.47
N GLU A 216 10.91 18.78 -8.96
CA GLU A 216 11.45 20.11 -9.25
C GLU A 216 12.17 20.16 -10.60
N SER A 217 12.78 19.06 -11.03
CA SER A 217 13.43 18.97 -12.34
C SER A 217 12.51 18.45 -13.46
N GLY A 218 11.34 17.90 -13.12
CA GLY A 218 10.37 17.32 -14.05
C GLY A 218 10.79 15.97 -14.66
N GLN A 219 11.95 15.43 -14.29
CA GLN A 219 12.52 14.19 -14.82
C GLN A 219 13.48 13.54 -13.82
N VAL A 220 13.94 12.32 -14.09
CA VAL A 220 15.01 11.70 -13.30
C VAL A 220 16.37 12.23 -13.78
N SER A 221 17.16 12.79 -12.87
CA SER A 221 18.50 13.33 -13.15
C SER A 221 19.44 13.08 -11.99
N ALA A 222 20.56 12.40 -12.23
CA ALA A 222 21.56 12.12 -11.20
C ALA A 222 22.15 13.40 -10.58
N ALA A 223 22.39 14.43 -11.41
CA ALA A 223 22.87 15.73 -10.94
C ALA A 223 21.86 16.40 -10.01
N SER A 224 20.57 16.38 -10.37
CA SER A 224 19.50 16.94 -9.55
C SER A 224 19.32 16.16 -8.24
N ILE A 225 19.33 14.82 -8.31
CA ILE A 225 19.22 13.97 -7.12
C ILE A 225 20.38 14.26 -6.16
N ALA A 226 21.63 14.34 -6.64
CA ALA A 226 22.78 14.70 -5.83
C ALA A 226 22.63 16.07 -5.16
N HIS A 227 22.09 17.06 -5.88
CA HIS A 227 21.81 18.39 -5.34
C HIS A 227 20.77 18.37 -4.21
N TYR A 228 19.67 17.62 -4.35
CA TYR A 228 18.65 17.51 -3.31
C TYR A 228 19.12 16.71 -2.11
N MET A 229 19.89 15.63 -2.33
CA MET A 229 20.55 14.90 -1.24
C MET A 229 21.47 15.82 -0.42
N LEU A 230 22.30 16.63 -1.09
CA LEU A 230 23.15 17.62 -0.43
C LEU A 230 22.33 18.71 0.29
N THR A 231 21.21 19.14 -0.30
CA THR A 231 20.32 20.14 0.32
C THR A 231 19.71 19.62 1.62
N TRP A 232 19.29 18.36 1.66
CA TRP A 232 18.80 17.71 2.88
C TRP A 232 19.88 17.56 3.93
N TYR A 233 21.09 17.16 3.51
CA TYR A 233 22.26 17.08 4.38
C TYR A 233 22.59 18.43 5.03
N ASN A 234 22.67 19.51 4.25
CA ASN A 234 22.98 20.85 4.75
C ASN A 234 21.89 21.42 5.67
N LYS A 235 20.64 20.96 5.52
CA LYS A 235 19.52 21.33 6.41
C LYS A 235 19.47 20.50 7.69
N GLY A 236 20.40 19.56 7.88
CA GLY A 236 20.40 18.66 9.05
C GLY A 236 19.20 17.71 9.09
N LYS A 237 18.61 17.38 7.94
CA LYS A 237 17.42 16.51 7.84
C LYS A 237 17.76 15.01 7.84
N LEU A 238 19.04 14.65 7.72
CA LEU A 238 19.48 13.28 7.52
C LEU A 238 19.95 12.63 8.84
N THR A 239 19.41 11.46 9.16
CA THR A 239 19.75 10.64 10.34
C THR A 239 20.03 9.21 9.90
N GLY A 240 20.98 8.49 10.52
CA GLY A 240 21.29 7.10 10.15
C GLY A 240 22.37 6.92 9.07
N LEU A 241 22.85 8.02 8.47
CA LEU A 241 23.77 7.98 7.32
C LEU A 241 24.95 6.99 7.43
N GLY A 242 24.92 5.98 6.56
CA GLY A 242 26.05 5.09 6.33
C GLY A 242 27.31 5.79 5.81
N ALA A 243 28.48 5.18 6.06
CA ALA A 243 29.79 5.79 5.79
C ALA A 243 30.01 6.22 4.32
N SER A 244 29.52 5.44 3.35
CA SER A 244 29.66 5.74 1.92
C SER A 244 28.82 6.95 1.50
N THR A 245 27.58 7.04 1.99
CA THR A 245 26.70 8.19 1.76
C THR A 245 27.25 9.44 2.44
N LEU A 246 27.70 9.35 3.69
CA LEU A 246 28.29 10.48 4.40
C LEU A 246 29.54 11.02 3.70
N LYS A 247 30.43 10.14 3.23
CA LYS A 247 31.60 10.53 2.43
C LYS A 247 31.18 11.29 1.19
N ALA A 248 30.26 10.73 0.40
CA ALA A 248 29.80 11.35 -0.84
C ALA A 248 29.15 12.73 -0.60
N LEU A 249 28.34 12.87 0.44
CA LEU A 249 27.74 14.16 0.82
C LEU A 249 28.79 15.20 1.24
N ARG A 250 29.83 14.79 1.96
CA ARG A 250 30.97 15.68 2.31
C ARG A 250 31.74 16.13 1.07
N ASP A 251 32.01 15.22 0.14
CA ASP A 251 32.68 15.56 -1.11
C ASP A 251 31.84 16.53 -1.96
N LEU A 252 30.54 16.27 -2.08
CA LEU A 252 29.58 17.17 -2.72
C LEU A 252 29.56 18.56 -2.04
N GLN A 253 29.58 18.60 -0.71
CA GLN A 253 29.65 19.84 0.06
C GLN A 253 30.94 20.63 -0.20
N MET A 254 32.06 19.94 -0.47
CA MET A 254 33.33 20.53 -0.89
C MET A 254 33.39 20.93 -2.38
N GLY A 255 32.30 20.73 -3.13
CA GLY A 255 32.19 21.10 -4.54
C GLY A 255 32.66 20.02 -5.52
N ALA A 256 32.85 18.78 -5.07
CA ALA A 256 33.13 17.67 -5.98
C ALA A 256 31.95 17.44 -6.94
N HIS A 257 32.26 17.08 -8.19
CA HIS A 257 31.23 16.67 -9.14
C HIS A 257 30.57 15.37 -8.70
N TRP A 258 29.24 15.26 -8.80
CA TRP A 258 28.47 14.11 -8.30
C TRP A 258 28.96 12.75 -8.82
N ALA A 259 29.40 12.69 -10.08
CA ALA A 259 29.92 11.48 -10.70
C ALA A 259 31.25 10.97 -10.10
N LEU A 260 31.91 11.79 -9.27
CA LEU A 260 33.18 11.48 -8.60
C LEU A 260 33.03 11.34 -7.08
N ALA A 261 31.90 11.75 -6.51
CA ALA A 261 31.68 11.78 -5.06
C ALA A 261 31.50 10.38 -4.46
N GLY A 262 30.90 9.44 -5.19
CA GLY A 262 30.62 8.10 -4.72
C GLY A 262 31.85 7.34 -4.23
N ARG A 263 31.70 6.58 -3.15
CA ARG A 263 32.76 5.67 -2.68
C ARG A 263 32.93 4.54 -3.71
N SER A 264 34.16 4.09 -3.90
CA SER A 264 34.51 2.96 -4.79
C SER A 264 35.17 1.83 -3.99
N GLY A 265 35.27 0.64 -4.60
CA GLY A 265 35.87 -0.55 -4.00
C GLY A 265 34.86 -1.40 -3.20
N GLU A 266 35.37 -2.39 -2.47
CA GLU A 266 34.55 -3.36 -1.72
C GLU A 266 33.69 -2.69 -0.65
N TYR A 267 34.24 -1.69 0.06
CA TYR A 267 33.53 -0.91 1.07
C TYR A 267 32.40 -0.02 0.52
N ALA A 268 32.17 -0.02 -0.80
CA ALA A 268 31.08 0.71 -1.46
C ALA A 268 29.90 -0.21 -1.85
N ALA A 269 29.88 -1.47 -1.39
CA ALA A 269 28.79 -2.42 -1.64
C ALA A 269 27.68 -2.40 -0.57
N GLY A 270 27.42 -1.22 0.03
CA GLY A 270 26.27 -1.01 0.90
C GLY A 270 24.95 -0.87 0.13
N ASN A 271 23.84 -1.10 0.81
CA ASN A 271 22.47 -1.00 0.25
C ASN A 271 21.96 0.44 0.08
N GLY A 272 22.73 1.45 0.50
CA GLY A 272 22.29 2.84 0.54
C GLY A 272 21.87 3.45 -0.81
N ALA A 273 22.32 2.89 -1.94
CA ALA A 273 21.80 3.25 -3.26
C ALA A 273 20.42 2.63 -3.53
N ALA A 274 20.22 1.37 -3.15
CA ALA A 274 19.00 0.61 -3.38
C ALA A 274 17.83 1.12 -2.54
N MET A 275 18.08 1.47 -1.26
CA MET A 275 17.02 1.91 -0.33
C MET A 275 16.24 3.14 -0.80
N ARG A 276 16.84 3.97 -1.68
CA ARG A 276 16.25 5.22 -2.19
C ARG A 276 15.85 5.21 -3.67
N ILE A 277 15.96 4.06 -4.35
CA ILE A 277 15.84 3.99 -5.82
C ILE A 277 14.38 3.87 -6.29
N ALA A 278 13.47 3.36 -5.45
CA ALA A 278 12.12 2.98 -5.87
C ALA A 278 11.31 4.05 -6.62
N PRO A 279 11.36 5.36 -6.28
CA PRO A 279 10.61 6.38 -7.01
C PRO A 279 10.91 6.39 -8.51
N LEU A 280 12.13 6.02 -8.92
CA LEU A 280 12.53 5.99 -10.33
C LEU A 280 11.69 5.00 -11.15
N ALA A 281 11.23 3.90 -10.57
CA ALA A 281 10.48 2.86 -11.28
C ALA A 281 9.17 3.37 -11.94
N PHE A 282 8.69 4.53 -11.50
CA PHE A 282 7.49 5.18 -12.04
C PHE A 282 7.78 6.17 -13.19
N PHE A 283 9.04 6.54 -13.42
CA PHE A 283 9.42 7.59 -14.37
C PHE A 283 10.45 7.14 -15.42
N ILE A 284 11.06 5.96 -15.23
CA ILE A 284 12.06 5.40 -16.15
C ILE A 284 11.81 3.92 -16.40
N ASN A 285 12.38 3.36 -17.46
CA ASN A 285 12.34 1.94 -17.76
C ASN A 285 13.70 1.29 -17.45
N PRO A 286 13.79 0.34 -16.49
CA PRO A 286 15.05 -0.29 -16.11
C PRO A 286 15.73 -1.09 -17.23
N GLU A 287 15.00 -1.46 -18.28
CA GLU A 287 15.58 -2.11 -19.45
C GLU A 287 16.40 -1.14 -20.31
N THR A 288 15.91 0.09 -20.51
CA THR A 288 16.52 1.08 -21.42
C THR A 288 17.37 2.13 -20.72
N ASP A 289 17.09 2.44 -19.46
CA ASP A 289 17.70 3.55 -18.71
C ASP A 289 18.85 3.11 -17.79
N ARG A 290 19.53 2.01 -18.12
CA ARG A 290 20.60 1.40 -17.32
C ARG A 290 21.74 2.36 -16.96
N THR A 291 22.14 3.22 -17.89
CA THR A 291 23.18 4.25 -17.64
C THR A 291 22.73 5.25 -16.58
N LEU A 292 21.49 5.75 -16.69
CA LEU A 292 20.94 6.69 -15.72
C LEU A 292 20.83 6.06 -14.32
N ILE A 293 20.39 4.80 -14.24
CA ILE A 293 20.33 4.07 -12.96
C ILE A 293 21.72 3.95 -12.35
N ARG A 294 22.73 3.62 -13.16
CA ARG A 294 24.13 3.52 -12.72
C ARG A 294 24.67 4.87 -12.24
N ASP A 295 24.33 5.96 -12.93
CA ASP A 295 24.71 7.31 -12.54
C ASP A 295 24.10 7.69 -11.19
N VAL A 296 22.82 7.40 -10.96
CA VAL A 296 22.13 7.65 -9.69
C VAL A 296 22.74 6.84 -8.53
N CYS A 297 23.10 5.58 -8.77
CA CYS A 297 23.81 4.77 -7.78
C CYS A 297 25.18 5.37 -7.46
N SER A 298 25.93 5.76 -8.49
CA SER A 298 27.31 6.27 -8.41
C SER A 298 27.43 7.61 -7.68
N ILE A 299 26.33 8.33 -7.43
CA ILE A 299 26.33 9.50 -6.55
C ILE A 299 26.94 9.16 -5.20
N THR A 300 26.63 7.98 -4.64
CA THR A 300 27.16 7.56 -3.33
C THR A 300 27.87 6.21 -3.33
N HIS A 301 27.45 5.27 -4.18
CA HIS A 301 27.99 3.91 -4.27
C HIS A 301 28.42 3.63 -5.71
N LYS A 302 29.71 3.82 -6.00
CA LYS A 302 30.33 3.46 -7.27
C LYS A 302 30.82 2.01 -7.22
N ASN A 303 29.87 1.09 -7.19
CA ASN A 303 30.07 -0.34 -7.04
C ASN A 303 29.02 -1.13 -7.85
N ASP A 304 29.43 -2.23 -8.48
CA ASP A 304 28.55 -3.02 -9.34
C ASP A 304 27.49 -3.80 -8.57
N GLU A 305 27.78 -4.30 -7.37
CA GLU A 305 26.80 -4.94 -6.49
C GLU A 305 25.72 -3.93 -6.07
N ALA A 306 26.11 -2.69 -5.72
CA ALA A 306 25.16 -1.63 -5.37
C ALA A 306 24.25 -1.25 -6.55
N TYR A 307 24.82 -1.20 -7.75
CA TYR A 307 24.06 -0.99 -8.98
C TYR A 307 23.10 -2.14 -9.28
N VAL A 308 23.56 -3.40 -9.21
CA VAL A 308 22.70 -4.56 -9.50
C VAL A 308 21.62 -4.74 -8.45
N GLY A 309 21.90 -4.49 -7.17
CA GLY A 309 20.88 -4.44 -6.12
C GLY A 309 19.81 -3.39 -6.39
N SER A 310 20.21 -2.17 -6.76
CA SER A 310 19.27 -1.12 -7.14
C SER A 310 18.45 -1.49 -8.37
N LEU A 311 19.08 -2.12 -9.37
CA LEU A 311 18.41 -2.61 -10.57
C LEU A 311 17.40 -3.72 -10.26
N ALA A 312 17.69 -4.61 -9.30
CA ALA A 312 16.77 -5.64 -8.85
C ALA A 312 15.50 -5.06 -8.22
N ILE A 313 15.62 -4.03 -7.39
CA ILE A 313 14.46 -3.29 -6.83
C ILE A 313 13.64 -2.64 -7.95
N LEU A 314 14.29 -2.00 -8.93
CA LEU A 314 13.59 -1.38 -10.05
C LEU A 314 12.86 -2.39 -10.93
N TYR A 315 13.45 -3.57 -11.20
CA TYR A 315 12.74 -4.64 -11.92
C TYR A 315 11.57 -5.22 -11.12
N SER A 316 11.71 -5.39 -9.79
CA SER A 316 10.60 -5.77 -8.90
C SER A 316 9.40 -4.84 -9.10
N LEU A 317 9.65 -3.55 -8.98
CA LEU A 317 8.63 -2.52 -9.11
C LEU A 317 8.10 -2.43 -10.56
N HIS A 318 8.97 -2.53 -11.57
CA HIS A 318 8.56 -2.54 -12.97
C HIS A 318 7.53 -3.65 -13.24
N TYR A 319 7.82 -4.89 -12.85
CA TYR A 319 6.88 -6.00 -13.07
C TYR A 319 5.56 -5.85 -12.30
N ILE A 320 5.57 -5.18 -11.15
CA ILE A 320 4.36 -4.82 -10.40
C ILE A 320 3.56 -3.73 -11.13
N ILE A 321 4.22 -2.62 -11.49
CA ILE A 321 3.60 -1.44 -12.11
C ILE A 321 3.00 -1.79 -13.47
N THR A 322 3.69 -2.62 -14.25
CA THR A 322 3.19 -3.07 -15.56
C THR A 322 2.29 -4.30 -15.49
N ASN A 323 1.86 -4.73 -14.29
CA ASN A 323 1.02 -5.91 -14.06
C ASN A 323 1.54 -7.22 -14.69
N LYS A 324 2.87 -7.36 -14.79
CA LYS A 324 3.54 -8.54 -15.34
C LYS A 324 3.89 -9.58 -14.28
N TRP A 325 3.84 -9.22 -12.99
CA TRP A 325 3.93 -10.20 -11.91
C TRP A 325 2.59 -10.92 -11.74
N LEU A 326 2.41 -12.03 -12.45
CA LEU A 326 1.18 -12.83 -12.43
C LEU A 326 1.15 -13.82 -11.25
N PRO A 327 -0.04 -14.25 -10.80
CA PRO A 327 -0.17 -15.29 -9.78
C PRO A 327 0.59 -16.58 -10.17
N GLY A 328 1.22 -17.21 -9.19
CA GLY A 328 1.99 -18.44 -9.39
C GLY A 328 3.41 -18.23 -9.95
N ILE A 329 3.77 -17.02 -10.37
CA ILE A 329 5.12 -16.69 -10.83
C ILE A 329 5.89 -16.02 -9.67
N SER A 330 7.07 -16.56 -9.36
CA SER A 330 7.96 -15.94 -8.37
C SER A 330 8.50 -14.61 -8.90
N LEU A 331 8.53 -13.58 -8.06
CA LEU A 331 9.13 -12.29 -8.43
C LEU A 331 10.62 -12.45 -8.76
N LEU A 332 11.31 -13.36 -8.06
CA LEU A 332 12.72 -13.68 -8.32
C LEU A 332 12.94 -14.27 -9.72
N GLU A 333 12.03 -15.13 -10.19
CA GLU A 333 12.11 -15.74 -11.51
C GLU A 333 12.01 -14.71 -12.65
N LEU A 334 11.25 -13.64 -12.44
CA LEU A 334 11.14 -12.55 -13.41
C LEU A 334 12.40 -11.67 -13.43
N ILE A 335 13.02 -11.44 -12.27
CA ILE A 335 14.11 -10.47 -12.11
C ILE A 335 15.47 -11.06 -12.46
N THR A 336 15.80 -12.28 -11.98
CA THR A 336 17.14 -12.87 -12.11
C THR A 336 17.67 -12.97 -13.56
N PRO A 337 16.85 -13.16 -14.62
CA PRO A 337 17.33 -13.14 -16.00
C PRO A 337 17.73 -11.76 -16.51
N GLN A 338 17.23 -10.68 -15.88
CA GLN A 338 17.48 -9.30 -16.32
C GLN A 338 18.77 -8.71 -15.72
N LEU A 339 19.30 -9.33 -14.68
CA LEU A 339 20.40 -8.80 -13.89
C LEU A 339 21.76 -9.24 -14.45
N PRO A 340 22.78 -8.36 -14.41
CA PRO A 340 24.17 -8.72 -14.63
C PRO A 340 24.68 -9.75 -13.60
N ASP A 341 25.74 -10.46 -13.97
CA ASP A 341 26.36 -11.48 -13.13
C ASP A 341 27.11 -10.85 -11.95
N THR A 342 26.63 -11.11 -10.73
CA THR A 342 27.06 -10.50 -9.46
C THR A 342 26.64 -11.37 -8.27
N ALA A 343 27.22 -11.14 -7.09
CA ALA A 343 26.84 -11.87 -5.88
C ALA A 343 25.39 -11.58 -5.44
N VAL A 344 24.86 -10.38 -5.71
CA VAL A 344 23.43 -10.08 -5.56
C VAL A 344 22.58 -11.06 -6.39
N ARG A 345 22.91 -11.24 -7.68
CA ARG A 345 22.19 -12.17 -8.57
C ARG A 345 22.31 -13.62 -8.08
N ASP A 346 23.48 -14.03 -7.60
CA ASP A 346 23.68 -15.36 -7.05
C ASP A 346 22.78 -15.62 -5.84
N ASN A 347 22.65 -14.67 -4.92
CA ASN A 347 21.77 -14.82 -3.75
C ASN A 347 20.29 -14.82 -4.15
N LEU A 348 19.88 -14.04 -5.16
CA LEU A 348 18.54 -14.13 -5.73
C LEU A 348 18.26 -15.51 -6.34
N LEU A 349 19.22 -16.08 -7.07
CA LEU A 349 19.11 -17.43 -7.65
C LEU A 349 19.05 -18.52 -6.56
N LYS A 350 19.85 -18.38 -5.49
CA LYS A 350 19.79 -19.28 -4.32
C LYS A 350 18.40 -19.26 -3.69
N LEU A 351 17.82 -18.08 -3.47
CA LEU A 351 16.47 -17.93 -2.91
C LEU A 351 15.39 -18.44 -3.87
N GLN A 352 15.56 -18.23 -5.18
CA GLN A 352 14.67 -18.77 -6.20
C GLN A 352 14.64 -20.31 -6.17
N ALA A 353 15.81 -20.95 -6.04
CA ALA A 353 15.91 -22.40 -5.91
C ALA A 353 15.33 -22.95 -4.58
N ASN A 354 15.12 -22.07 -3.60
CA ASN A 354 14.59 -22.40 -2.27
C ASN A 354 13.30 -21.59 -1.98
N SER A 355 12.42 -21.45 -2.97
CA SER A 355 11.23 -20.58 -2.91
C SER A 355 10.22 -20.94 -1.81
N SER A 356 10.22 -22.20 -1.36
CA SER A 356 9.34 -22.70 -0.30
C SER A 356 9.76 -22.29 1.11
N LEU A 357 10.95 -21.71 1.30
CA LEU A 357 11.42 -21.31 2.63
C LEU A 357 10.51 -20.23 3.26
N GLY A 358 10.45 -20.23 4.59
CA GLY A 358 9.96 -19.09 5.37
C GLY A 358 10.96 -17.92 5.36
N ILE A 359 10.52 -16.73 5.77
CA ILE A 359 11.35 -15.51 5.78
C ILE A 359 12.58 -15.69 6.67
N ARG A 360 12.41 -16.30 7.86
CA ARG A 360 13.51 -16.58 8.79
C ARG A 360 14.56 -17.55 8.24
N GLU A 361 14.13 -18.56 7.50
CA GLU A 361 15.05 -19.52 6.89
C GLU A 361 15.82 -18.87 5.73
N ALA A 362 15.15 -18.03 4.93
CA ALA A 362 15.78 -17.23 3.90
C ALA A 362 16.82 -16.25 4.47
N ALA A 363 16.53 -15.59 5.60
CA ALA A 363 17.48 -14.76 6.33
C ALA A 363 18.75 -15.54 6.72
N GLY A 364 18.59 -16.77 7.22
CA GLY A 364 19.73 -17.65 7.52
C GLY A 364 20.53 -18.10 6.30
N LEU A 365 19.91 -18.13 5.11
CA LEU A 365 20.55 -18.54 3.86
C LEU A 365 21.39 -17.43 3.21
N VAL A 366 20.89 -16.19 3.21
CA VAL A 366 21.53 -15.07 2.49
C VAL A 366 22.03 -13.93 3.36
N GLY A 367 21.68 -13.91 4.65
CA GLY A 367 22.00 -12.81 5.57
C GLY A 367 20.97 -11.67 5.54
N THR A 368 21.14 -10.72 6.47
CA THR A 368 20.26 -9.57 6.66
C THR A 368 21.05 -8.28 6.98
N SER A 369 22.35 -8.22 6.68
CA SER A 369 23.15 -7.02 6.96
C SER A 369 22.94 -5.90 5.94
N GLY A 370 23.50 -4.71 6.23
CA GLY A 370 23.48 -3.56 5.32
C GLY A 370 24.36 -3.70 4.06
N HIS A 371 24.94 -4.88 3.85
CA HIS A 371 25.57 -5.22 2.58
C HIS A 371 24.51 -5.53 1.53
N VAL A 372 24.63 -4.95 0.34
CA VAL A 372 23.60 -5.08 -0.72
C VAL A 372 23.40 -6.52 -1.21
N ILE A 373 24.44 -7.37 -1.09
CA ILE A 373 24.43 -8.79 -1.44
C ILE A 373 23.48 -9.59 -0.54
N GLU A 374 23.27 -9.13 0.69
CA GLU A 374 22.39 -9.80 1.66
C GLU A 374 21.00 -9.15 1.69
N SER A 375 20.97 -7.84 1.95
CA SER A 375 19.73 -7.06 2.15
C SER A 375 18.78 -7.11 0.95
N VAL A 376 19.24 -6.80 -0.27
CA VAL A 376 18.35 -6.71 -1.43
C VAL A 376 17.73 -8.08 -1.77
N PRO A 377 18.49 -9.18 -1.89
CA PRO A 377 17.89 -10.49 -2.15
C PRO A 377 16.91 -10.93 -1.06
N PHE A 378 17.26 -10.71 0.22
CA PHE A 378 16.39 -11.02 1.35
C PHE A 378 15.06 -10.24 1.29
N SER A 379 15.12 -8.91 1.10
CA SER A 379 13.94 -8.05 1.04
C SER A 379 13.02 -8.38 -0.14
N ILE A 380 13.57 -8.69 -1.32
CA ILE A 380 12.75 -9.08 -2.49
C ILE A 380 12.06 -10.42 -2.23
N PHE A 381 12.78 -11.40 -1.65
CA PHE A 381 12.18 -12.69 -1.30
C PHE A 381 11.06 -12.53 -0.28
N ALA A 382 11.30 -11.79 0.81
CA ALA A 382 10.31 -11.55 1.84
C ALA A 382 9.09 -10.81 1.29
N ALA A 383 9.30 -9.75 0.49
CA ALA A 383 8.21 -9.05 -0.19
C ALA A 383 7.37 -9.96 -1.10
N GLY A 384 7.97 -11.00 -1.69
CA GLY A 384 7.24 -12.00 -2.46
C GLY A 384 6.16 -12.75 -1.68
N LYS A 385 6.30 -12.86 -0.34
CA LYS A 385 5.34 -13.53 0.55
C LYS A 385 4.05 -12.74 0.76
N ILE A 386 3.97 -11.48 0.28
CA ILE A 386 2.75 -10.65 0.35
C ILE A 386 1.56 -11.22 -0.41
N ARG A 387 1.77 -12.24 -1.26
CA ARG A 387 0.69 -12.97 -1.93
C ARG A 387 -0.07 -13.93 -1.00
N GLU A 388 0.56 -14.32 0.10
CA GLU A 388 0.10 -15.38 1.00
C GLU A 388 -0.11 -14.87 2.44
N SER A 389 0.49 -13.71 2.77
CA SER A 389 0.48 -13.12 4.11
C SER A 389 0.10 -11.64 4.06
N SER A 390 -0.28 -11.07 5.20
CA SER A 390 -0.53 -9.63 5.32
C SER A 390 0.76 -8.81 5.30
N PHE A 391 0.63 -7.50 5.01
CA PHE A 391 1.76 -6.56 5.02
C PHE A 391 2.47 -6.55 6.38
N GLU A 392 1.68 -6.56 7.45
CA GLU A 392 2.15 -6.49 8.83
C GLU A 392 2.89 -7.77 9.25
N GLU A 393 2.40 -8.93 8.84
CA GLU A 393 3.06 -10.22 9.12
C GLU A 393 4.42 -10.31 8.43
N VAL A 394 4.48 -9.99 7.13
CA VAL A 394 5.75 -10.00 6.38
C VAL A 394 6.74 -9.00 6.98
N LEU A 395 6.28 -7.78 7.28
CA LEU A 395 7.12 -6.75 7.89
C LEU A 395 7.65 -7.19 9.26
N ALA A 396 6.79 -7.78 10.09
CA ALA A 396 7.17 -8.28 11.39
C ALA A 396 8.21 -9.39 11.29
N GLU A 397 8.02 -10.36 10.39
CA GLU A 397 8.99 -11.44 10.19
C GLU A 397 10.37 -10.92 9.74
N ILE A 398 10.41 -9.92 8.86
CA ILE A 398 11.66 -9.27 8.42
C ILE A 398 12.40 -8.68 9.62
N ILE A 399 11.71 -7.87 10.44
CA ILE A 399 12.32 -7.20 11.58
C ILE A 399 12.76 -8.21 12.65
N LEU A 400 11.99 -9.29 12.87
CA LEU A 400 12.36 -10.38 13.79
C LEU A 400 13.63 -11.12 13.37
N CYS A 401 14.05 -11.03 12.11
CA CYS A 401 15.32 -11.62 11.65
C CYS A 401 16.55 -10.80 12.09
N GLY A 402 16.37 -9.55 12.54
CA GLY A 402 17.46 -8.68 12.97
C GLY A 402 18.39 -8.27 11.83
N GLY A 403 19.57 -7.75 12.19
CA GLY A 403 20.51 -7.16 11.23
C GLY A 403 20.16 -5.72 10.92
N ASP A 404 20.15 -5.38 9.64
CA ASP A 404 19.83 -4.05 9.10
C ASP A 404 18.30 -3.91 8.92
N THR A 405 17.59 -3.87 10.05
CA THR A 405 16.14 -4.07 10.09
C THR A 405 15.35 -2.96 9.42
N ASP A 406 15.77 -1.71 9.55
CA ASP A 406 15.13 -0.57 8.88
C ASP A 406 15.24 -0.69 7.37
N THR A 407 16.44 -0.91 6.83
CA THR A 407 16.63 -0.97 5.38
C THR A 407 15.96 -2.20 4.77
N ASN A 408 16.09 -3.36 5.40
CA ASN A 408 15.44 -4.57 4.89
C ASN A 408 13.91 -4.44 4.86
N ALA A 409 13.33 -3.86 5.92
CA ALA A 409 11.90 -3.62 6.03
C ALA A 409 11.42 -2.51 5.06
N SER A 410 12.21 -1.45 4.88
CA SER A 410 11.97 -0.36 3.94
C SER A 410 11.93 -0.87 2.50
N LEU A 411 12.96 -1.61 2.05
CA LEU A 411 13.02 -2.19 0.71
C LEU A 411 11.84 -3.12 0.42
N ALA A 412 11.52 -4.02 1.36
CA ALA A 412 10.38 -4.92 1.21
C ALA A 412 9.06 -4.13 1.23
N GLY A 413 8.93 -3.15 2.12
CA GLY A 413 7.77 -2.28 2.26
C GLY A 413 7.49 -1.47 0.99
N GLN A 414 8.52 -0.99 0.28
CA GLN A 414 8.38 -0.32 -1.02
C GLN A 414 7.76 -1.25 -2.07
N ILE A 415 8.25 -2.49 -2.17
CA ILE A 415 7.76 -3.49 -3.13
C ILE A 415 6.33 -3.91 -2.79
N MET A 416 6.07 -4.30 -1.54
CA MET A 416 4.75 -4.71 -1.07
C MET A 416 3.73 -3.57 -1.19
N GLY A 417 4.15 -2.36 -0.83
CA GLY A 417 3.33 -1.16 -0.93
C GLY A 417 2.94 -0.84 -2.37
N ALA A 418 3.86 -0.95 -3.32
CA ALA A 418 3.55 -0.79 -4.73
C ALA A 418 2.59 -1.87 -5.26
N TYR A 419 2.70 -3.10 -4.74
CA TYR A 419 1.83 -4.21 -5.10
C TYR A 419 0.39 -4.00 -4.59
N ILE A 420 0.24 -3.59 -3.32
CA ILE A 420 -1.05 -3.39 -2.65
C ILE A 420 -1.73 -2.10 -3.14
N GLY A 421 -0.98 -1.01 -3.30
CA GLY A 421 -1.52 0.33 -3.53
C GLY A 421 -1.96 1.01 -2.23
N LEU A 422 -1.76 2.33 -2.15
CA LEU A 422 -2.03 3.12 -0.94
C LEU A 422 -3.46 2.95 -0.43
N SER A 423 -4.44 2.98 -1.34
CA SER A 423 -5.85 2.89 -0.99
C SER A 423 -6.29 1.52 -0.47
N ASN A 424 -5.48 0.47 -0.68
CA ASN A 424 -5.78 -0.90 -0.26
C ASN A 424 -4.95 -1.36 0.95
N PHE A 425 -4.19 -0.47 1.58
CA PHE A 425 -3.55 -0.81 2.85
C PHE A 425 -4.58 -1.23 3.89
N SER A 426 -4.22 -2.25 4.66
CA SER A 426 -5.00 -2.66 5.82
C SER A 426 -5.13 -1.49 6.80
N ARG A 427 -6.12 -1.54 7.71
CA ARG A 427 -6.25 -0.53 8.76
C ARG A 427 -4.99 -0.46 9.64
N SER A 428 -4.35 -1.60 9.89
CA SER A 428 -3.15 -1.66 10.71
C SER A 428 -1.99 -0.93 10.01
N ALA A 429 -1.67 -1.26 8.76
CA ALA A 429 -0.69 -0.54 7.94
C ALA A 429 -1.02 0.96 7.79
N SER A 430 -2.29 1.30 7.58
CA SER A 430 -2.72 2.71 7.49
C SER A 430 -2.50 3.47 8.80
N ARG A 431 -2.74 2.83 9.95
CA ARG A 431 -2.46 3.41 11.28
C ARG A 431 -0.96 3.53 11.53
N MET A 432 -0.17 2.50 11.20
CA MET A 432 1.30 2.56 11.29
C MET A 432 1.83 3.75 10.50
N PHE A 433 1.36 3.93 9.26
CA PHE A 433 1.75 5.06 8.44
C PHE A 433 1.29 6.41 9.00
N ALA A 434 0.05 6.51 9.48
CA ALA A 434 -0.47 7.75 10.06
C ALA A 434 0.28 8.19 11.33
N ASN A 435 0.88 7.24 12.07
CA ASN A 435 1.70 7.51 13.25
C ASN A 435 3.10 8.05 12.90
N ILE A 436 3.54 7.95 11.64
CA ILE A 436 4.77 8.58 11.19
C ILE A 436 4.55 10.09 11.12
N LYS A 437 5.42 10.85 11.79
CA LYS A 437 5.33 12.32 11.86
C LYS A 437 5.30 12.97 10.47
N GLU A 438 6.05 12.43 9.53
CA GLU A 438 6.17 12.91 8.15
C GLU A 438 5.09 12.38 7.20
N CYS A 439 4.07 11.64 7.69
CA CYS A 439 3.07 10.99 6.84
C CYS A 439 2.37 11.95 5.85
N THR A 440 1.99 13.15 6.31
CA THR A 440 1.36 14.17 5.46
C THR A 440 2.31 14.65 4.37
N TYR A 441 3.58 14.86 4.72
CA TYR A 441 4.60 15.29 3.76
C TYR A 441 4.87 14.21 2.69
N ILE A 442 4.89 12.94 3.09
CA ILE A 442 5.02 11.80 2.17
C ILE A 442 3.82 11.72 1.23
N LEU A 443 2.59 11.85 1.75
CA LEU A 443 1.36 11.86 0.95
C LEU A 443 1.30 13.02 -0.06
N ASP A 444 1.65 14.23 0.38
CA ASP A 444 1.70 15.40 -0.48
C ASP A 444 2.71 15.22 -1.62
N THR A 445 3.85 14.62 -1.32
CA THR A 445 4.88 14.31 -2.31
C THR A 445 4.40 13.24 -3.30
N ALA A 446 3.76 12.17 -2.80
CA ALA A 446 3.15 11.14 -3.64
C ALA A 446 2.09 11.72 -4.58
N HIS A 447 1.26 12.65 -4.10
CA HIS A 447 0.24 13.33 -4.90
C HIS A 447 0.85 14.20 -6.00
N LYS A 448 1.90 14.97 -5.68
CA LYS A 448 2.62 15.79 -6.67
C LYS A 448 3.22 14.94 -7.79
N LEU A 449 3.91 13.85 -7.44
CA LEU A 449 4.46 12.91 -8.41
C LEU A 449 3.36 12.21 -9.22
N SER A 450 2.26 11.81 -8.58
CA SER A 450 1.11 11.18 -9.27
C SER A 450 0.49 12.09 -10.33
N LYS A 451 0.48 13.41 -10.11
CA LYS A 451 0.05 14.39 -11.13
C LYS A 451 1.00 14.45 -12.33
N MET A 452 2.28 14.16 -12.14
CA MET A 452 3.25 14.09 -13.23
C MET A 452 3.03 12.84 -14.09
N LEU A 453 2.72 11.70 -13.47
CA LEU A 453 2.41 10.45 -14.19
C LEU A 453 1.21 10.57 -15.14
N LYS A 454 0.23 11.42 -14.82
CA LYS A 454 -0.94 11.66 -15.69
C LYS A 454 -0.64 12.53 -16.92
N LYS A 455 0.53 13.18 -16.97
CA LYS A 455 0.94 14.08 -18.05
C LYS A 455 1.86 13.42 -19.08
N GLN A 456 2.37 12.23 -18.77
CA GLN A 456 3.12 11.36 -19.67
C GLN A 456 2.14 10.43 -20.38
#